data_AF-A0A6P1CXN6-F1
#
_entry.id   AF-A0A6P1CXN6-F1
#
_cell.length_a   1.000
_cell.length_b   1.000
_cell.length_c   1.000
_cell.angle_alpha   90.00
_cell.angle_beta   90.00
_cell.angle_gamma   90.00
#
_symmetry.space_group_name_H-M   'P 1'
#
loop_
_entity.id
_entity.type
_entity.pdbx_description
1 polymer ?
#
loop_
_entity_poly.entity_id
_entity_poly.type
_entity_poly.pdbx_seq_one_letter_code
_entity_poly.pdbx_strand_id
1 'polypeptide(L)'
;FIAGAPPSRPGEIALNSGGAERAGLAVGDRTKVLVPTQGTLDVTLTGVYEVAADTGGFIGLLFEDSQARELFTDGSHVAHVDVAAQGIPGDELRDKI
;
A
#
# COMPACT_ATOMS: atom_id res chain seq x y z
N PHE A 1 -1.55 -0.18 -11.95
CA PHE A 1 -2.15 -1.52 -11.73
C PHE A 1 -1.92 -2.35 -12.97
N ILE A 2 -1.46 -3.58 -12.79
CA ILE A 2 -1.23 -4.55 -13.88
C ILE A 2 -2.31 -5.63 -13.91
N ALA A 3 -3.08 -5.78 -12.83
CA ALA A 3 -4.28 -6.61 -12.75
C ALA A 3 -5.28 -6.01 -11.76
N GLY A 4 -6.58 -6.18 -12.02
CA GLY A 4 -7.64 -5.71 -11.14
C GLY A 4 -7.72 -4.19 -11.03
N ALA A 5 -8.14 -3.70 -9.86
CA ALA A 5 -8.38 -2.29 -9.57
C ALA A 5 -7.93 -1.90 -8.14
N PRO A 6 -7.70 -0.61 -7.86
CA PRO A 6 -7.46 -0.14 -6.50
C PRO A 6 -8.60 -0.57 -5.54
N PRO A 7 -8.31 -0.75 -4.23
CA PRO A 7 -9.34 -1.00 -3.24
C PRO A 7 -10.32 0.18 -3.18
N SER A 8 -11.62 -0.12 -3.12
CA SER A 8 -12.71 0.86 -3.21
C SER A 8 -13.53 0.99 -1.93
N ARG A 9 -13.33 0.09 -0.97
CA ARG A 9 -14.02 0.02 0.31
C ARG A 9 -13.19 -0.73 1.35
N PRO A 10 -13.48 -0.57 2.65
CA PRO A 10 -12.83 -1.33 3.71
C PRO A 10 -12.90 -2.84 3.49
N GLY A 11 -11.80 -3.54 3.79
CA GLY A 11 -11.66 -4.99 3.58
C GLY A 11 -11.18 -5.37 2.18
N GLU A 12 -10.92 -4.41 1.30
CA GLU A 12 -10.21 -4.62 0.04
C GLU A 12 -8.76 -4.15 0.17
N ILE A 13 -7.85 -4.86 -0.49
CA ILE A 13 -6.44 -4.48 -0.56
C ILE A 13 -5.91 -4.55 -1.99
N ALA A 14 -4.83 -3.81 -2.25
CA ALA A 14 -3.96 -4.07 -3.38
C ALA A 14 -2.54 -4.41 -2.92
N LEU A 15 -1.84 -5.24 -3.69
CA LEU A 15 -0.52 -5.76 -3.36
C LEU A 15 0.45 -5.51 -4.50
N ASN A 16 1.71 -5.20 -4.19
CA ASN A 16 2.72 -5.12 -5.24
C ASN A 16 2.97 -6.51 -5.88
N SER A 17 3.34 -6.54 -7.16
CA SER A 17 3.54 -7.77 -7.94
C SER A 17 4.44 -8.79 -7.23
N GLY A 18 5.60 -8.36 -6.73
CA GLY A 18 6.53 -9.23 -6.00
C GLY A 18 5.99 -9.74 -4.66
N GLY A 19 5.06 -9.04 -4.02
CA GLY A 19 4.36 -9.51 -2.83
C GLY A 19 3.28 -10.54 -3.17
N ALA A 20 2.53 -10.31 -4.24
CA ALA A 20 1.49 -11.23 -4.72
C ALA A 20 2.08 -12.58 -5.16
N GLU A 21 3.19 -12.56 -5.89
CA GLU A 21 3.92 -13.76 -6.30
C GLU A 21 4.41 -14.58 -5.10
N ARG A 22 5.07 -13.94 -4.13
CA ARG A 22 5.59 -14.60 -2.92
C ARG A 22 4.48 -15.21 -2.06
N ALA A 23 3.34 -14.54 -1.98
CA ALA A 23 2.18 -15.02 -1.22
C ALA A 23 1.34 -16.05 -1.99
N GLY A 24 1.58 -16.24 -3.29
CA GLY A 24 0.77 -17.11 -4.15
C GLY A 24 -0.67 -16.60 -4.30
N LEU A 25 -0.87 -15.28 -4.30
CA LEU A 25 -2.19 -14.64 -4.35
C LEU A 25 -2.47 -14.01 -5.72
N ALA A 26 -3.72 -14.12 -6.16
CA ALA A 26 -4.27 -13.48 -7.35
C ALA A 26 -5.47 -12.59 -6.99
N VAL A 27 -5.84 -11.69 -7.91
CA VAL A 27 -7.02 -10.85 -7.75
C VAL A 27 -8.26 -11.73 -7.57
N GLY A 28 -9.06 -11.44 -6.54
CA GLY A 28 -10.23 -12.21 -6.13
C GLY A 28 -9.97 -13.09 -4.90
N ASP A 29 -8.71 -13.39 -4.58
CA ASP A 29 -8.38 -14.21 -3.42
C ASP A 29 -8.69 -13.51 -2.11
N ARG A 30 -9.05 -14.32 -1.10
CA ARG A 30 -9.23 -13.87 0.28
C ARG A 30 -8.03 -14.29 1.10
N THR A 31 -7.52 -13.36 1.91
CA THR A 31 -6.37 -13.60 2.78
C THR A 31 -6.52 -12.82 4.07
N LYS A 32 -5.51 -12.92 4.93
CA LYS A 32 -5.44 -12.26 6.22
C LYS A 32 -4.24 -11.32 6.26
N VAL A 33 -4.44 -10.10 6.76
CA VAL A 33 -3.37 -9.14 7.03
C VAL A 33 -3.28 -8.91 8.53
N LEU A 34 -2.09 -9.10 9.10
CA LEU A 34 -1.83 -8.77 10.50
C LEU A 34 -1.44 -7.30 10.62
N VAL A 35 -2.26 -6.52 11.30
CA VAL A 35 -1.97 -5.14 11.71
C VAL A 35 -1.63 -5.17 13.20
N PRO A 36 -0.38 -4.94 13.63
CA PRO A 36 0.05 -5.18 15.02
C PRO A 36 -0.82 -4.50 16.10
N THR A 37 -1.38 -3.33 15.81
CA THR A 37 -2.21 -2.56 16.73
C THR A 37 -3.68 -2.97 16.73
N GLN A 38 -4.15 -3.72 15.72
CA GLN A 38 -5.58 -4.03 15.50
C GLN A 38 -5.86 -5.54 15.43
N GLY A 39 -4.83 -6.36 15.29
CA GLY A 39 -4.94 -7.80 15.06
C GLY A 39 -5.07 -8.15 13.57
N THR A 40 -5.71 -9.27 13.29
CA THR A 40 -5.78 -9.83 11.94
C THR A 40 -7.06 -9.40 11.23
N LEU A 41 -6.91 -8.84 10.03
CA LEU A 41 -8.01 -8.40 9.16
C LEU A 41 -8.23 -9.41 8.04
N ASP A 42 -9.47 -9.83 7.82
CA ASP A 42 -9.85 -10.57 6.61
C ASP A 42 -10.01 -9.58 5.44
N VAL A 43 -9.31 -9.85 4.34
CA VAL A 43 -9.28 -8.95 3.17
C VAL A 43 -9.44 -9.71 1.86
N THR A 44 -9.89 -9.01 0.84
CA THR A 44 -9.92 -9.47 -0.56
C THR A 44 -8.88 -8.71 -1.38
N LEU A 45 -8.06 -9.43 -2.13
CA LEU A 45 -7.12 -8.82 -3.08
C LEU A 45 -7.86 -8.34 -4.31
N THR A 46 -7.98 -7.03 -4.52
CA THR A 46 -8.71 -6.46 -5.67
C THR A 46 -7.80 -5.97 -6.78
N GLY A 47 -6.51 -5.77 -6.51
CA GLY A 47 -5.58 -5.29 -7.50
C GLY A 47 -4.13 -5.65 -7.22
N VAL A 48 -3.37 -5.82 -8.30
CA VAL A 48 -1.92 -5.96 -8.26
C VAL A 48 -1.29 -4.78 -8.98
N TYR A 49 -0.33 -4.12 -8.33
CA TYR A 49 0.39 -3.00 -8.91
C TYR A 49 1.87 -3.31 -9.05
N GLU A 50 2.51 -2.60 -9.96
CA GLU A 50 3.94 -2.69 -10.22
C GLU A 50 4.59 -1.38 -9.80
N VAL A 51 5.78 -1.46 -9.21
CA VAL A 51 6.62 -0.31 -8.85
C VAL A 51 7.87 -0.39 -9.70
N ALA A 52 8.24 0.71 -10.34
CA ALA A 52 9.32 0.74 -11.35
C ALA A 52 10.71 0.38 -10.79
N ALA A 53 10.90 0.51 -9.48
CA ALA A 53 12.09 0.04 -8.79
C ALA A 53 11.69 -1.09 -7.84
N ASP A 54 12.17 -2.31 -8.14
CA ASP A 54 12.03 -3.46 -7.26
C ASP A 54 12.89 -3.21 -6.02
N THR A 55 12.29 -2.72 -4.95
CA THR A 55 12.95 -2.46 -3.67
C THR A 55 13.19 -3.79 -2.96
N GLY A 56 14.08 -4.63 -3.49
CA GLY A 56 14.77 -5.71 -2.76
C GLY A 56 13.91 -6.65 -1.92
N GLY A 57 12.70 -7.01 -2.37
CA GLY A 57 11.80 -7.91 -1.62
C GLY A 57 10.80 -7.22 -0.67
N PHE A 58 10.60 -5.92 -0.82
CA PHE A 58 9.52 -5.18 -0.16
C PHE A 58 8.15 -5.75 -0.51
N ILE A 59 7.30 -5.92 0.51
CA ILE A 59 5.87 -6.21 0.36
C ILE A 59 5.11 -4.93 0.70
N GLY A 60 4.48 -4.33 -0.31
CA GLY A 60 3.70 -3.12 -0.18
C GLY A 60 2.22 -3.38 -0.34
N LEU A 61 1.44 -3.06 0.69
CA LEU A 61 -0.02 -3.18 0.71
C LEU A 61 -0.67 -1.79 0.63
N LEU A 62 -1.70 -1.66 -0.20
CA LEU A 62 -2.55 -0.48 -0.26
C LEU A 62 -3.93 -0.84 0.32
N PHE A 63 -4.45 0.03 1.17
CA PHE A 63 -5.82 -0.02 1.68
C PHE A 63 -6.65 1.12 1.06
N GLU A 64 -7.96 1.03 1.19
CA GLU A 64 -8.83 2.19 0.96
C GLU A 64 -8.48 3.31 1.98
N ASP A 65 -8.59 4.59 1.57
CA ASP A 65 -8.10 5.74 2.34
C ASP A 65 -8.71 5.84 3.74
N SER A 66 -10.03 5.66 3.87
CA SER A 66 -10.69 5.72 5.19
C SER A 66 -10.21 4.60 6.12
N GLN A 67 -10.04 3.38 5.59
CA GLN A 67 -9.48 2.26 6.36
C GLN A 67 -8.00 2.49 6.72
N ALA A 68 -7.20 3.04 5.81
CA ALA A 68 -5.79 3.34 6.08
C ALA A 68 -5.65 4.34 7.23
N ARG A 69 -6.47 5.39 7.26
CA ARG A 69 -6.48 6.38 8.34
C ARG A 69 -6.87 5.76 9.67
N GLU A 70 -7.91 4.92 9.70
CA GLU A 70 -8.34 4.22 10.92
C GLU A 70 -7.24 3.31 11.48
N LEU A 71 -6.55 2.58 10.61
CA LEU A 71 -5.57 1.56 11.02
C LEU A 71 -4.21 2.17 11.43
N PHE A 72 -3.79 3.24 10.78
CA PHE A 72 -2.39 3.71 10.83
C PHE A 72 -2.22 5.17 11.29
N THR A 73 -3.30 5.86 11.67
CA THR A 73 -3.25 7.24 12.16
C THR A 73 -4.13 7.43 13.40
N ASP A 74 -4.01 8.58 14.07
CA ASP A 74 -4.97 9.03 15.08
C ASP A 74 -6.12 9.87 14.48
N GLY A 75 -6.25 9.86 13.15
CA GLY A 75 -7.17 10.69 12.38
C GLY A 75 -6.63 12.09 12.05
N SER A 76 -5.50 12.51 12.61
CA SER A 76 -4.92 13.85 12.43
C SER A 76 -3.42 13.89 12.11
N HIS A 77 -2.67 12.82 12.41
CA HIS A 77 -1.22 12.74 12.18
C HIS A 77 -0.83 11.52 11.36
N VAL A 78 0.13 11.69 10.46
CA VAL A 78 0.77 10.61 9.69
C VAL A 78 2.24 10.50 10.05
N ALA A 79 2.83 9.32 9.89
CA ALA A 79 4.25 9.10 10.18
C ALA A 79 5.18 9.82 9.19
N HIS A 80 4.77 9.92 7.93
CA HIS A 80 5.50 10.57 6.86
C HIS A 80 4.55 11.06 5.77
N VAL A 81 5.02 11.99 4.96
CA VAL A 81 4.38 12.44 3.72
C VAL A 81 5.40 12.27 2.60
N ASP A 82 5.04 11.52 1.56
CA ASP A 82 5.87 11.40 0.37
C ASP A 82 5.60 12.59 -0.56
N VAL A 83 6.67 13.31 -0.92
CA VAL A 83 6.61 14.51 -1.77
C VAL A 83 7.47 14.28 -3.00
N ALA A 84 6.92 14.59 -4.18
CA ALA A 84 7.64 14.55 -5.45
C ALA A 84 7.38 15.83 -6.25
N ALA A 85 8.39 16.31 -6.96
CA ALA A 85 8.32 17.47 -7.84
C ALA A 85 9.10 17.22 -9.13
N GLN A 86 8.71 17.91 -10.21
CA GLN A 86 9.42 17.84 -11.48
C GLN A 86 10.54 18.89 -11.53
N GLY A 87 11.68 18.53 -12.14
CA GLY A 87 12.78 19.46 -12.41
C GLY A 87 13.69 19.79 -11.21
N ILE A 88 13.52 19.12 -10.07
CA ILE A 88 14.38 19.26 -8.88
C ILE A 88 14.74 17.87 -8.34
N PRO A 89 16.02 17.59 -8.03
CA PRO A 89 16.42 16.36 -7.35
C PRO A 89 15.71 16.17 -6.00
N GLY A 90 15.42 14.92 -5.61
CA GLY A 90 14.64 14.63 -4.41
C GLY A 90 15.31 15.01 -3.09
N ASP A 91 16.64 15.02 -3.05
CA ASP A 91 17.43 15.53 -1.93
C ASP A 91 17.35 17.06 -1.84
N GLU A 92 17.52 17.77 -2.95
CA GLU A 92 17.36 19.23 -2.98
C GLU A 92 15.92 19.66 -2.62
N LEU A 93 14.91 18.92 -3.06
CA LEU A 93 13.51 19.15 -2.69
C LEU A 93 13.30 19.01 -1.18
N ARG A 94 13.84 17.95 -0.57
CA ARG A 94 13.75 17.69 0.88
C ARG A 94 14.34 18.84 1.69
N ASP A 95 15.49 19.36 1.29
CA ASP A 95 16.21 20.40 2.04
C ASP A 95 15.51 21.78 1.98
N LYS A 96 14.47 21.93 1.14
CA LYS A 96 13.71 23.17 0.96
C LYS A 96 12.33 23.18 1.65
N ILE A 97 11.87 22.07 2.23
CA ILE A 97 10.53 21.92 2.81
C ILE A 97 10.56 21.66 4.31
#